data_AF-A0AA96XZL5-F1
#
_entry.id   AF-A0AA96XZL5-F1
#
_cell.length_a   1.000
_cell.length_b   1.000
_cell.length_c   1.000
_cell.angle_alpha   90.00
_cell.angle_beta   90.00
_cell.angle_gamma   90.00
#
_symmetry.space_group_name_H-M   'P 1'
#
loop_
_entity.id
_entity.type
_entity.pdbx_description
1 polymer ?
#
loop_
_entity_poly.entity_id
_entity_poly.type
_entity_poly.pdbx_seq_one_letter_code
_entity_poly.pdbx_strand_id
1 'polypeptide(L)'
;MNEDVLVRFLSVGLIDVGGDDTKLEKLQATAVDLAALLKKTPSKAAAYALIAFDPQAPVDDPVVLETLEALRKRWATYVNTFSGTPIAVVRAILLDALTRAASEDERIGVAFVNSARNALPFMQTGDEQQVWIDVVVAIEKRVDVRAEAEWATPSSITVQAMSLDFPELPAPKITTARVNRENFKKAMRATAGPHYHDPQQGNVATGGNPHWLHQSPQNWVTEFGDRSSSAVADMIDAVASKTAVEQADLSAPFHALVASVTEYVGSALTAMSTATTGLQRRTNLLWWKEALFSPSARVSYRALTPAAAAAQMAFDLHQQVPTFSPASVSAFLFEAVLLLPSVDQDRRFSIYDLVSEAQSDGSLATLRSAGSDLIAPPIGRGPVMALIAHPGFLNAQAESEFQRLTGIPGDAQVTLPEWATWIFREMQAARAATDGVKTPRRQRKA
;
A
#
# COMPACT_ATOMS: atom_id res chain seq x y z
N MET A 1 -28.37 -8.63 11.97
CA MET A 1 -28.02 -9.97 11.49
C MET A 1 -28.18 -9.94 9.98
N ASN A 2 -27.10 -10.10 9.22
CA ASN A 2 -27.20 -10.21 7.76
C ASN A 2 -27.62 -11.63 7.44
N GLU A 3 -28.86 -11.85 7.03
CA GLU A 3 -29.25 -13.14 6.46
C GLU A 3 -28.37 -13.46 5.24
N ASP A 4 -28.01 -14.73 5.10
CA ASP A 4 -27.25 -15.25 3.96
C ASP A 4 -27.98 -14.92 2.66
N VAL A 5 -27.27 -14.41 1.65
CA VAL A 5 -27.84 -14.01 0.34
C VAL A 5 -28.66 -15.14 -0.26
N LEU A 6 -28.19 -16.39 -0.15
CA LEU A 6 -28.90 -17.55 -0.70
C LEU A 6 -30.25 -17.80 0.00
N VAL A 7 -30.32 -17.58 1.32
CA VAL A 7 -31.57 -17.70 2.09
C VAL A 7 -32.55 -16.60 1.69
N ARG A 8 -32.06 -15.40 1.41
CA ARG A 8 -32.90 -14.29 0.94
C ARG A 8 -33.47 -14.56 -0.45
N PHE A 9 -32.67 -15.13 -1.35
CA PHE A 9 -33.13 -15.55 -2.69
C PHE A 9 -34.16 -16.69 -2.63
N LEU A 10 -34.01 -17.63 -1.69
CA LEU A 10 -35.03 -18.65 -1.39
C LEU A 10 -36.33 -18.00 -0.87
N SER A 11 -36.20 -17.03 0.03
CA SER A 11 -37.34 -16.38 0.70
C SER A 11 -38.21 -15.56 -0.25
N VAL A 12 -37.61 -14.97 -1.30
CA VAL A 12 -38.34 -14.28 -2.37
C VAL A 12 -38.76 -15.21 -3.52
N GLY A 13 -38.53 -16.52 -3.39
CA GLY A 13 -38.94 -17.52 -4.38
C GLY A 13 -38.14 -17.51 -5.68
N LEU A 14 -36.98 -16.82 -5.72
CA LEU A 14 -36.16 -16.74 -6.94
C LEU A 14 -35.38 -18.03 -7.20
N ILE A 15 -35.08 -18.79 -6.16
CA ILE A 15 -34.54 -20.15 -6.26
C ILE A 15 -35.37 -21.09 -5.40
N ASP A 16 -35.44 -22.36 -5.79
CA ASP A 16 -36.12 -23.41 -5.02
C ASP A 16 -35.20 -24.64 -4.93
N VAL A 17 -34.98 -25.11 -3.70
CA VAL A 17 -34.22 -26.35 -3.41
C VAL A 17 -35.13 -27.50 -2.93
N GLY A 18 -36.45 -27.29 -2.90
CA GLY A 18 -37.44 -28.29 -2.49
C GLY A 18 -37.41 -28.60 -0.99
N GLY A 19 -37.07 -27.61 -0.16
CA GLY A 19 -37.04 -27.73 1.31
C GLY A 19 -35.95 -28.67 1.87
N ASP A 20 -34.90 -28.95 1.08
CA ASP A 20 -33.78 -29.80 1.50
C ASP A 20 -32.54 -28.95 1.83
N ASP A 21 -32.29 -28.75 3.13
CA ASP A 21 -31.15 -27.98 3.64
C ASP A 21 -29.80 -28.49 3.12
N THR A 22 -29.69 -29.80 2.84
CA THR A 22 -28.47 -30.39 2.26
C THR A 22 -28.14 -29.82 0.88
N LYS A 23 -29.16 -29.41 0.12
CA LYS A 23 -28.94 -28.77 -1.19
C LYS A 23 -28.52 -27.31 -1.00
N LEU A 24 -29.11 -26.59 -0.05
CA LEU A 24 -28.69 -25.23 0.30
C LEU A 24 -27.22 -25.20 0.75
N GLU A 25 -26.80 -26.13 1.61
CA GLU A 25 -25.40 -26.28 2.05
C GLU A 25 -24.44 -26.47 0.86
N LYS A 26 -24.87 -27.21 -0.18
CA LYS A 26 -24.06 -27.38 -1.40
C LYS A 26 -23.93 -26.07 -2.19
N LEU A 27 -25.00 -25.27 -2.29
CA LEU A 27 -24.94 -23.95 -2.92
C LEU A 27 -24.00 -23.02 -2.15
N GLN A 28 -24.11 -23.00 -0.82
CA GLN A 28 -23.22 -22.23 0.07
C GLN A 28 -21.76 -22.66 -0.08
N ALA A 29 -21.48 -23.97 -0.11
CA ALA A 29 -20.14 -24.48 -0.32
C ALA A 29 -19.57 -24.07 -1.68
N THR A 30 -20.38 -24.07 -2.74
CA THR A 30 -19.98 -23.55 -4.05
C THR A 30 -19.68 -22.04 -4.00
N ALA A 31 -20.51 -21.25 -3.33
CA ALA A 31 -20.27 -19.81 -3.17
C ALA A 31 -18.97 -19.53 -2.41
N VAL A 32 -18.64 -20.34 -1.39
CA VAL A 32 -17.36 -20.28 -0.66
C VAL A 32 -16.17 -20.57 -1.58
N ASP A 33 -16.26 -21.61 -2.43
CA ASP A 33 -15.20 -21.93 -3.39
C ASP A 33 -14.96 -20.79 -4.39
N LEU A 34 -16.03 -20.19 -4.90
CA LEU A 34 -15.95 -19.06 -5.82
C LEU A 34 -15.46 -17.78 -5.14
N ALA A 35 -15.83 -17.54 -3.88
CA ALA A 35 -15.26 -16.43 -3.09
C ALA A 35 -13.74 -16.61 -2.90
N ALA A 36 -13.28 -17.83 -2.67
CA ALA A 36 -11.84 -18.13 -2.59
C ALA A 36 -11.13 -17.95 -3.94
N LEU A 37 -11.81 -18.27 -5.05
CA LEU A 37 -11.31 -18.00 -6.40
C LEU A 37 -11.20 -16.50 -6.69
N LEU A 38 -12.20 -15.71 -6.31
CA LEU A 38 -12.18 -14.25 -6.46
C LEU A 38 -11.02 -13.60 -5.71
N LYS A 39 -10.65 -14.09 -4.52
CA LYS A 39 -9.46 -13.58 -3.80
C LYS A 39 -8.15 -13.88 -4.53
N LYS A 40 -8.07 -15.02 -5.21
CA LYS A 40 -6.89 -15.41 -6.01
C LYS A 40 -6.85 -14.66 -7.34
N THR A 41 -8.01 -14.36 -7.91
CA THR A 41 -8.16 -13.72 -9.21
C THR A 41 -9.19 -12.59 -9.14
N PRO A 42 -8.88 -11.45 -8.49
CA PRO A 42 -9.85 -10.37 -8.29
C PRO A 42 -10.38 -9.74 -9.59
N SER A 43 -9.62 -9.86 -10.69
CA SER A 43 -10.04 -9.43 -12.04
C SER A 43 -11.35 -10.04 -12.53
N LYS A 44 -11.81 -11.14 -11.94
CA LYS A 44 -13.12 -11.75 -12.25
C LYS A 44 -14.31 -11.04 -11.63
N ALA A 45 -14.10 -10.18 -10.62
CA ALA A 45 -15.18 -9.59 -9.83
C ALA A 45 -16.22 -8.85 -10.67
N ALA A 46 -15.78 -8.05 -11.65
CA ALA A 46 -16.69 -7.29 -12.52
C ALA A 46 -17.57 -8.22 -13.39
N ALA A 47 -16.97 -9.21 -14.05
CA ALA A 47 -17.70 -10.17 -14.88
C ALA A 47 -18.69 -11.00 -14.04
N TYR A 48 -18.26 -11.45 -12.85
CA TYR A 48 -19.13 -12.15 -11.91
C TYR A 48 -20.31 -11.29 -11.48
N ALA A 49 -20.07 -10.01 -11.17
CA ALA A 49 -21.11 -9.08 -10.77
C ALA A 49 -22.14 -8.87 -11.88
N LEU A 50 -21.68 -8.63 -13.12
CA LEU A 50 -22.56 -8.41 -14.27
C LEU A 50 -23.44 -9.62 -14.59
N ILE A 51 -22.92 -10.85 -14.44
CA ILE A 51 -23.75 -12.07 -14.58
C ILE A 51 -24.71 -12.23 -13.40
N ALA A 52 -24.28 -11.91 -12.18
CA ALA A 52 -25.14 -12.01 -11.01
C ALA A 52 -26.35 -11.07 -11.14
N PHE A 53 -26.13 -9.84 -11.61
CA PHE A 53 -27.19 -8.83 -11.78
C PHE A 53 -28.24 -9.23 -12.81
N ASP A 54 -27.84 -9.87 -13.91
CA ASP A 54 -28.67 -10.05 -15.10
C ASP A 54 -29.54 -11.32 -15.07
N PRO A 55 -30.88 -11.21 -14.96
CA PRO A 55 -31.77 -12.38 -15.05
C PRO A 55 -31.75 -13.07 -16.41
N GLN A 56 -31.30 -12.39 -17.46
CA GLN A 56 -31.21 -12.88 -18.84
C GLN A 56 -29.75 -13.20 -19.24
N ALA A 57 -28.89 -13.50 -18.26
CA ALA A 57 -27.50 -13.85 -18.51
C ALA A 57 -27.37 -15.03 -19.52
N PRO A 58 -26.42 -14.99 -20.48
CA PRO A 58 -26.32 -16.00 -21.53
C PRO A 58 -25.91 -17.34 -20.92
N VAL A 59 -26.60 -18.42 -21.30
CA VAL A 59 -26.36 -19.76 -20.74
C VAL A 59 -24.98 -20.33 -21.10
N ASP A 60 -24.37 -19.82 -22.16
CA ASP A 60 -23.06 -20.18 -22.68
C ASP A 60 -21.94 -19.22 -22.23
N ASP A 61 -22.24 -18.24 -21.36
CA ASP A 61 -21.25 -17.32 -20.85
C ASP A 61 -20.15 -18.05 -20.03
N PRO A 62 -18.87 -17.70 -20.20
CA PRO A 62 -17.77 -18.34 -19.46
C PRO A 62 -17.94 -18.36 -17.94
N VAL A 63 -18.52 -17.31 -17.34
CA VAL A 63 -18.76 -17.21 -15.90
C VAL A 63 -19.88 -18.16 -15.47
N VAL A 64 -20.93 -18.29 -16.29
CA VAL A 64 -22.02 -19.24 -16.04
C VAL A 64 -21.48 -20.66 -16.07
N LEU A 65 -20.71 -21.01 -17.10
CA LEU A 65 -20.09 -22.33 -17.24
C LEU A 65 -19.13 -22.66 -16.08
N GLU A 66 -18.29 -21.70 -15.67
CA GLU A 66 -17.37 -21.84 -14.53
C GLU A 66 -18.14 -22.08 -13.23
N THR A 67 -19.23 -21.34 -13.00
CA THR A 67 -20.08 -21.48 -11.81
C THR A 67 -20.74 -22.85 -11.77
N LEU A 68 -21.26 -23.33 -12.91
CA LEU A 68 -21.87 -24.66 -13.02
C LEU A 68 -20.86 -25.79 -12.84
N GLU A 69 -19.61 -25.59 -13.27
CA GLU A 69 -18.53 -26.55 -13.03
C GLU A 69 -18.18 -26.62 -11.52
N ALA A 70 -18.10 -25.47 -10.85
CA ALA A 70 -17.92 -25.40 -9.40
C ALA A 70 -19.10 -26.04 -8.65
N LEU A 71 -20.33 -25.80 -9.10
CA LEU A 71 -21.53 -26.42 -8.54
C LEU A 71 -21.51 -27.93 -8.73
N ARG A 72 -21.15 -28.43 -9.91
CA ARG A 72 -21.07 -29.88 -10.21
C ARG A 72 -20.12 -30.61 -9.26
N LYS A 73 -19.03 -29.98 -8.84
CA LYS A 73 -18.06 -30.54 -7.87
C LYS A 73 -18.66 -30.74 -6.48
N ARG A 74 -19.63 -29.90 -6.08
CA ARG A 74 -20.35 -29.99 -4.80
C ARG A 74 -21.66 -30.77 -4.89
N TRP A 75 -22.29 -30.77 -6.06
CA TRP A 75 -23.59 -31.39 -6.30
C TRP A 75 -23.68 -32.00 -7.70
N ALA A 76 -23.14 -33.21 -7.88
CA ALA A 76 -23.09 -33.87 -9.19
C ALA A 76 -24.48 -34.06 -9.86
N THR A 77 -25.54 -34.20 -9.06
CA THR A 77 -26.91 -34.47 -9.53
C THR A 77 -27.79 -33.21 -9.66
N TYR A 78 -27.25 -31.99 -9.60
CA TYR A 78 -28.05 -30.76 -9.70
C TYR A 78 -28.89 -30.70 -10.99
N VAL A 79 -28.36 -31.28 -12.08
CA VAL A 79 -29.03 -31.36 -13.39
C VAL A 79 -30.34 -32.16 -13.36
N ASN A 80 -30.53 -33.02 -12.35
CA ASN A 80 -31.78 -33.76 -12.17
C ASN A 80 -32.83 -32.93 -11.40
N THR A 81 -32.42 -31.81 -10.80
CA THR A 81 -33.30 -30.95 -9.99
C THR A 81 -33.84 -29.78 -10.81
N PHE A 82 -33.04 -29.22 -11.72
CA PHE A 82 -33.42 -28.06 -12.52
C PHE A 82 -33.65 -28.46 -13.98
N SER A 83 -34.74 -27.97 -14.56
CA SER A 83 -34.99 -28.08 -16.01
C SER A 83 -34.14 -27.06 -16.76
N GLY A 84 -33.12 -27.52 -17.48
CA GLY A 84 -32.21 -26.65 -18.23
C GLY A 84 -31.14 -25.98 -17.36
N THR A 85 -30.53 -24.91 -17.87
CA THR A 85 -29.47 -24.18 -17.16
C THR A 85 -30.08 -23.29 -16.07
N PRO A 86 -29.78 -23.51 -14.78
CA PRO A 86 -30.42 -22.79 -13.68
C PRO A 86 -29.80 -21.41 -13.44
N ILE A 87 -30.08 -20.44 -14.32
CA ILE A 87 -29.49 -19.08 -14.25
C ILE A 87 -29.78 -18.39 -12.92
N ALA A 88 -30.99 -18.51 -12.36
CA ALA A 88 -31.30 -17.92 -11.06
C ALA A 88 -30.42 -18.47 -9.93
N VAL A 89 -30.10 -19.77 -9.95
CA VAL A 89 -29.19 -20.41 -8.99
C VAL A 89 -27.76 -19.92 -9.17
N VAL A 90 -27.30 -19.82 -10.43
CA VAL A 90 -25.98 -19.26 -10.76
C VAL A 90 -25.83 -17.83 -10.23
N ARG A 91 -26.83 -16.97 -10.48
CA ARG A 91 -26.86 -15.58 -9.99
C ARG A 91 -26.79 -15.51 -8.46
N ALA A 92 -27.57 -16.33 -7.78
CA ALA A 92 -27.62 -16.37 -6.32
C ALA A 92 -26.26 -16.79 -5.71
N ILE A 93 -25.65 -17.85 -6.26
CA ILE A 93 -24.31 -18.33 -5.85
C ILE A 93 -23.27 -17.23 -6.08
N LEU A 94 -23.28 -16.58 -7.24
CA LEU A 94 -22.31 -15.53 -7.58
C LEU A 94 -22.45 -14.31 -6.67
N LEU A 95 -23.67 -13.87 -6.37
CA LEU A 95 -23.90 -12.75 -5.45
C LEU A 95 -23.42 -13.08 -4.04
N ASP A 96 -23.69 -14.29 -3.54
CA ASP A 96 -23.19 -14.72 -2.24
C ASP A 96 -21.65 -14.78 -2.23
N ALA A 97 -21.04 -15.35 -3.27
CA ALA A 97 -19.60 -15.40 -3.43
C ALA A 97 -18.96 -14.00 -3.45
N LEU A 98 -19.53 -13.06 -4.18
CA LEU A 98 -19.09 -11.66 -4.24
C LEU A 98 -19.23 -10.98 -2.88
N THR A 99 -20.34 -11.19 -2.18
CA THR A 99 -20.61 -10.61 -0.87
C THR A 99 -19.60 -11.10 0.17
N ARG A 100 -19.31 -12.41 0.18
CA ARG A 100 -18.28 -13.02 1.03
C ARG A 100 -16.89 -12.49 0.68
N ALA A 101 -16.52 -12.48 -0.61
CA ALA A 101 -15.22 -12.01 -1.04
C ALA A 101 -14.99 -10.53 -0.72
N ALA A 102 -15.99 -9.67 -0.97
CA ALA A 102 -15.95 -8.24 -0.64
C ALA A 102 -15.94 -7.96 0.87
N SER A 103 -16.35 -8.93 1.70
CA SER A 103 -16.25 -8.80 3.15
C SER A 103 -14.84 -8.99 3.70
N GLU A 104 -13.97 -9.64 2.93
CA GLU A 104 -12.59 -9.92 3.31
C GLU A 104 -11.56 -9.12 2.51
N ASP A 105 -11.93 -8.63 1.31
CA ASP A 105 -11.10 -7.74 0.50
C ASP A 105 -11.95 -6.59 -0.06
N GLU A 106 -11.73 -5.37 0.47
CA GLU A 106 -12.50 -4.20 0.06
C GLU A 106 -12.27 -3.82 -1.42
N ARG A 107 -11.19 -4.30 -2.06
CA ARG A 107 -10.97 -4.06 -3.51
C ARG A 107 -11.98 -4.80 -4.37
N ILE A 108 -12.37 -6.01 -3.96
CA ILE A 108 -13.47 -6.74 -4.60
C ILE A 108 -14.77 -5.96 -4.37
N GLY A 109 -14.93 -5.35 -3.20
CA GLY A 109 -16.03 -4.43 -2.91
C GLY A 109 -16.07 -3.22 -3.86
N VAL A 110 -14.93 -2.58 -4.12
CA VAL A 110 -14.81 -1.48 -5.10
C VAL A 110 -15.24 -1.93 -6.48
N ALA A 111 -14.76 -3.08 -6.95
CA ALA A 111 -15.15 -3.61 -8.25
C ALA A 111 -16.66 -3.89 -8.33
N PHE A 112 -17.21 -4.55 -7.30
CA PHE A 112 -18.63 -4.86 -7.22
C PHE A 112 -19.52 -3.61 -7.25
N VAL A 113 -19.26 -2.63 -6.37
CA VAL A 113 -20.10 -1.43 -6.24
C VAL A 113 -20.06 -0.58 -7.51
N ASN A 114 -18.87 -0.42 -8.10
CA ASN A 114 -18.73 0.32 -9.36
C ASN A 114 -19.46 -0.37 -10.52
N SER A 115 -19.37 -1.70 -10.62
CA SER A 115 -20.16 -2.46 -11.60
C SER A 115 -21.67 -2.34 -11.33
N ALA A 116 -22.11 -2.41 -10.07
CA ALA A 116 -23.50 -2.30 -9.69
C ALA A 116 -24.08 -0.91 -10.04
N ARG A 117 -23.36 0.16 -9.72
CA ARG A 117 -23.76 1.56 -9.99
C ARG A 117 -23.92 1.87 -11.47
N ASN A 118 -23.20 1.14 -12.33
CA ASN A 118 -23.30 1.29 -13.77
C ASN A 118 -24.40 0.39 -14.34
N ALA A 119 -24.40 -0.90 -13.99
CA ALA A 119 -25.25 -1.87 -14.68
C ALA A 119 -26.70 -1.92 -14.17
N LEU A 120 -26.91 -1.89 -12.84
CA LEU A 120 -28.25 -2.11 -12.26
C LEU A 120 -29.32 -1.11 -12.73
N PRO A 121 -29.03 0.20 -12.96
CA PRO A 121 -30.04 1.12 -13.47
C PRO A 121 -30.62 0.76 -14.85
N PHE A 122 -29.93 -0.10 -15.60
CA PHE A 122 -30.32 -0.51 -16.97
C PHE A 122 -30.73 -1.98 -17.06
N MET A 123 -30.76 -2.69 -15.92
CA MET A 123 -31.14 -4.09 -15.85
C MET A 123 -32.55 -4.25 -15.31
N GLN A 124 -33.27 -5.24 -15.82
CA GLN A 124 -34.56 -5.63 -15.26
C GLN A 124 -34.33 -6.27 -13.89
N THR A 125 -34.99 -5.74 -12.86
CA THR A 125 -35.01 -6.33 -11.52
C THR A 125 -36.44 -6.73 -11.19
N GLY A 126 -36.62 -7.95 -10.70
CA GLY A 126 -37.91 -8.46 -10.23
C GLY A 126 -38.01 -8.36 -8.71
N ASP A 127 -38.64 -9.36 -8.09
CA ASP A 127 -38.85 -9.44 -6.64
C ASP A 127 -37.54 -9.46 -5.83
N GLU A 128 -36.40 -9.70 -6.47
CA GLU A 128 -35.07 -9.67 -5.86
C GLU A 128 -34.46 -8.27 -5.71
N GLN A 129 -35.11 -7.20 -6.19
CA GLN A 129 -34.58 -5.83 -6.17
C GLN A 129 -34.11 -5.39 -4.77
N GLN A 130 -34.89 -5.69 -3.73
CA GLN A 130 -34.53 -5.32 -2.36
C GLN A 130 -33.27 -6.06 -1.89
N VAL A 131 -33.08 -7.31 -2.33
CA VAL A 131 -31.87 -8.08 -2.00
C VAL A 131 -30.63 -7.40 -2.57
N TRP A 132 -30.71 -6.93 -3.83
CA TRP A 132 -29.64 -6.17 -4.46
C TRP A 132 -29.34 -4.86 -3.74
N ILE A 133 -30.36 -4.07 -3.42
CA ILE A 133 -30.19 -2.78 -2.73
C ILE A 133 -29.43 -2.98 -1.42
N ASP A 134 -29.86 -3.94 -0.61
CA ASP A 134 -29.25 -4.17 0.70
C ASP A 134 -27.79 -4.64 0.59
N VAL A 135 -27.49 -5.52 -0.37
CA VAL A 135 -26.11 -5.99 -0.60
C VAL A 135 -25.21 -4.86 -1.10
N VAL A 136 -25.68 -4.08 -2.08
CA VAL A 136 -24.93 -2.93 -2.62
C VAL A 136 -24.65 -1.91 -1.52
N VAL A 137 -25.67 -1.50 -0.76
CA VAL A 137 -25.51 -0.53 0.35
C VAL A 137 -24.55 -1.04 1.41
N ALA A 138 -24.62 -2.34 1.77
CA ALA A 138 -23.73 -2.91 2.79
C ALA A 138 -22.26 -2.96 2.35
N ILE A 139 -21.99 -3.27 1.07
CA ILE A 139 -20.62 -3.28 0.53
C ILE A 139 -20.13 -1.84 0.35
N GLU A 140 -20.94 -0.96 -0.25
CA GLU A 140 -20.61 0.44 -0.50
C GLU A 140 -20.26 1.18 0.79
N LYS A 141 -21.04 1.02 1.86
CA LYS A 141 -20.75 1.63 3.17
C LYS A 141 -19.36 1.29 3.69
N ARG A 142 -18.88 0.06 3.48
CA ARG A 142 -17.53 -0.36 3.92
C ARG A 142 -16.44 0.25 3.05
N VAL A 143 -16.64 0.22 1.74
CA VAL A 143 -15.72 0.83 0.77
C VAL A 143 -15.59 2.34 1.01
N ASP A 144 -16.71 3.02 1.26
CA ASP A 144 -16.74 4.45 1.54
C ASP A 144 -16.03 4.80 2.85
N VAL A 145 -16.25 4.05 3.93
CA VAL A 145 -15.51 4.26 5.19
C VAL A 145 -13.99 4.16 4.96
N ARG A 146 -13.55 3.16 4.20
CA ARG A 146 -12.13 3.00 3.85
C ARG A 146 -11.61 4.15 2.99
N ALA A 147 -12.41 4.60 2.01
CA ALA A 147 -12.06 5.71 1.12
C ALA A 147 -11.98 7.04 1.88
N GLU A 148 -12.99 7.37 2.70
CA GLU A 148 -13.00 8.58 3.52
C GLU A 148 -11.80 8.63 4.47
N ALA A 149 -11.42 7.50 5.08
CA ALA A 149 -10.22 7.42 5.91
C ALA A 149 -8.93 7.71 5.12
N GLU A 150 -8.84 7.26 3.86
CA GLU A 150 -7.69 7.55 3.00
C GLU A 150 -7.64 9.02 2.53
N TRP A 151 -8.80 9.67 2.46
CA TRP A 151 -8.93 11.06 2.03
C TRP A 151 -8.97 12.05 3.19
N ALA A 152 -9.09 11.60 4.44
CA ALA A 152 -9.18 12.49 5.58
C ALA A 152 -7.94 13.39 5.73
N THR A 153 -8.17 14.63 6.17
CA THR A 153 -7.11 15.51 6.67
C THR A 153 -7.28 15.57 8.19
N PRO A 154 -6.31 15.06 8.97
CA PRO A 154 -6.45 15.05 10.43
C PRO A 154 -6.48 16.49 10.96
N SER A 155 -7.31 16.72 11.97
CA SER A 155 -7.43 18.04 12.64
C SER A 155 -6.18 18.44 13.40
N SER A 156 -5.35 17.47 13.79
CA SER A 156 -4.06 17.68 14.44
C SER A 156 -3.07 16.59 14.01
N ILE A 157 -1.82 16.98 13.78
CA ILE A 157 -0.74 16.04 13.44
C ILE A 157 -0.01 15.70 14.73
N THR A 158 -0.13 14.44 15.16
CA THR A 158 0.59 13.95 16.34
C THR A 158 1.87 13.27 15.87
N VAL A 159 3.01 13.85 16.24
CA VAL A 159 4.31 13.20 16.07
C VAL A 159 4.68 12.59 17.41
N GLN A 160 5.00 11.30 17.42
CA GLN A 160 5.42 10.60 18.63
C GLN A 160 6.65 11.28 19.20
N ALA A 161 6.68 11.56 20.51
CA ALA A 161 7.81 12.22 21.14
C ALA A 161 9.11 11.45 20.88
N MET A 162 10.20 12.16 20.62
CA MET A 162 11.51 11.56 20.39
C MET A 162 11.95 10.77 21.62
N SER A 163 12.14 9.46 21.46
CA SER A 163 12.76 8.62 22.49
C SER A 163 14.25 8.58 22.23
N LEU A 164 15.02 9.24 23.09
CA LEU A 164 16.48 9.19 23.08
C LEU A 164 16.93 8.11 24.06
N ASP A 165 17.38 6.98 23.53
CA ASP A 165 18.04 5.96 24.33
C ASP A 165 19.55 6.23 24.29
N PHE A 166 20.09 6.77 25.37
CA PHE A 166 21.51 7.09 25.46
C PHE A 166 22.25 5.86 25.96
N PRO A 167 23.21 5.30 25.19
CA PRO A 167 24.06 4.24 25.71
C PRO A 167 24.87 4.77 26.90
N GLU A 168 25.10 3.90 27.90
CA GLU A 168 25.95 4.25 29.05
C GLU A 168 27.32 4.74 28.56
N LEU A 169 27.75 5.88 29.08
CA LEU A 169 29.07 6.43 28.76
C LEU A 169 30.15 5.51 29.31
N PRO A 170 31.10 5.03 28.49
CA PRO A 170 32.18 4.20 28.98
C PRO A 170 33.04 5.01 29.96
N ALA A 171 33.31 4.42 31.14
CA ALA A 171 34.20 5.05 32.11
C ALA A 171 35.60 5.25 31.50
N PRO A 172 36.27 6.39 31.78
CA PRO A 172 37.61 6.63 31.28
C PRO A 172 38.58 5.58 31.83
N LYS A 173 39.40 5.00 30.95
CA LYS A 173 40.44 4.06 31.36
C LYS A 173 41.62 4.83 31.93
N ILE A 174 41.96 4.54 33.18
CA ILE A 174 43.14 5.08 33.85
C ILE A 174 44.24 4.04 33.75
N THR A 175 45.31 4.36 33.02
CA THR A 175 46.48 3.49 32.92
C THR A 175 47.53 3.98 33.91
N THR A 176 47.64 3.32 35.06
CA THR A 176 48.65 3.67 36.08
C THR A 176 50.00 3.07 35.72
N ALA A 177 51.05 3.90 35.65
CA ALA A 177 52.41 3.41 35.45
C ALA A 177 52.90 2.64 36.69
N ARG A 178 53.58 1.50 36.47
CA ARG A 178 54.24 0.76 37.57
C ARG A 178 55.64 1.32 37.81
N VAL A 179 55.99 1.47 39.08
CA VAL A 179 57.35 1.82 39.52
C VAL A 179 58.35 0.79 39.02
N ASN A 180 59.38 1.22 38.30
CA ASN A 180 60.53 0.37 37.99
C ASN A 180 61.39 0.23 39.26
N ARG A 181 61.09 -0.83 40.03
CA ARG A 181 61.72 -1.09 41.32
C ARG A 181 63.25 -1.24 41.22
N GLU A 182 63.76 -1.78 40.13
CA GLU A 182 65.20 -1.96 39.94
C GLU A 182 65.91 -0.62 39.71
N ASN A 183 65.32 0.28 38.93
CA ASN A 183 65.86 1.63 38.75
C ASN A 183 65.79 2.43 40.05
N PHE A 184 64.66 2.35 40.78
CA PHE A 184 64.54 3.00 42.09
C PHE A 184 65.58 2.49 43.09
N LYS A 185 65.77 1.16 43.15
CA LYS A 185 66.73 0.52 44.03
C LYS A 185 68.17 0.93 43.69
N LYS A 186 68.51 1.05 42.41
CA LYS A 186 69.81 1.58 41.96
C LYS A 186 70.00 3.03 42.40
N ALA A 187 68.99 3.88 42.22
CA ALA A 187 69.03 5.26 42.68
C ALA A 187 69.24 5.35 44.20
N MET A 188 68.46 4.60 44.98
CA MET A 188 68.61 4.55 46.45
C MET A 188 69.98 4.02 46.89
N ARG A 189 70.54 3.01 46.22
CA ARG A 189 71.92 2.56 46.49
C ARG A 189 72.94 3.67 46.23
N ALA A 190 72.74 4.48 45.20
CA ALA A 190 73.60 5.63 44.93
C ALA A 190 73.49 6.74 45.97
N THR A 191 72.35 6.89 46.63
CA THR A 191 72.21 7.85 47.74
C THR A 191 73.04 7.44 48.96
N ALA A 192 73.21 6.14 49.19
CA ALA A 192 73.79 5.59 50.41
C ALA A 192 75.33 5.63 50.47
N GLY A 193 76.01 5.72 49.33
CA GLY A 193 77.48 5.78 49.29
C GLY A 193 78.07 5.56 47.90
N PRO A 194 79.40 5.64 47.76
CA PRO A 194 80.09 5.66 46.46
C PRO A 194 80.14 4.28 45.78
N HIS A 195 79.93 3.20 46.54
CA HIS A 195 79.80 1.84 46.02
C HIS A 195 78.83 1.02 46.88
N TYR A 196 78.31 -0.08 46.34
CA TYR A 196 77.58 -1.09 47.10
C TYR A 196 78.08 -2.48 46.76
N HIS A 197 77.89 -3.44 47.67
CA HIS A 197 78.24 -4.83 47.43
C HIS A 197 77.11 -5.55 46.70
N ASP A 198 77.40 -6.03 45.48
CA ASP A 198 76.53 -6.91 44.71
C ASP A 198 77.01 -8.37 44.84
N PRO A 199 76.15 -9.33 45.23
CA PRO A 199 76.54 -10.73 45.38
C PRO A 199 77.12 -11.38 44.12
N GLN A 200 76.84 -10.84 42.94
CA GLN A 200 77.30 -11.39 41.65
C GLN A 200 78.46 -10.60 41.05
N GLN A 201 78.58 -9.30 41.36
CA GLN A 201 79.54 -8.39 40.71
C GLN A 201 80.57 -7.77 41.68
N GLY A 202 80.51 -8.10 42.98
CA GLY A 202 81.39 -7.52 43.99
C GLY A 202 81.05 -6.05 44.26
N ASN A 203 82.05 -5.21 44.51
CA ASN A 203 81.83 -3.78 44.77
C ASN A 203 81.52 -3.03 43.47
N VAL A 204 80.27 -2.59 43.33
CA VAL A 204 79.79 -1.82 42.18
C VAL A 204 79.77 -0.34 42.53
N ALA A 205 80.45 0.48 41.73
CA ALA A 205 80.43 1.93 41.86
C ALA A 205 79.02 2.47 41.58
N THR A 206 78.53 3.37 42.42
CA THR A 206 77.19 3.95 42.27
C THR A 206 77.20 5.28 41.52
N GLY A 207 78.35 5.96 41.46
CA GLY A 207 78.45 7.34 40.98
C GLY A 207 77.66 8.34 41.83
N GLY A 208 77.28 7.95 43.05
CA GLY A 208 76.39 8.69 43.94
C GLY A 208 77.12 9.40 45.08
N ASN A 209 76.54 9.35 46.29
CA ASN A 209 77.06 10.03 47.47
C ASN A 209 78.56 9.70 47.68
N PRO A 210 79.46 10.69 47.64
CA PRO A 210 80.89 10.44 47.68
C PRO A 210 81.40 10.10 49.10
N HIS A 211 80.55 10.28 50.11
CA HIS A 211 80.93 10.11 51.50
C HIS A 211 80.48 8.75 52.05
N TRP A 212 81.14 8.31 53.11
CA TRP A 212 80.68 7.23 53.96
C TRP A 212 80.26 7.76 55.33
N LEU A 213 79.17 7.21 55.88
CA LEU A 213 78.64 7.62 57.18
C LEU A 213 79.70 7.60 58.29
N HIS A 214 80.60 6.61 58.28
CA HIS A 214 81.63 6.46 59.30
C HIS A 214 82.84 7.42 59.13
N GLN A 215 83.00 8.05 57.96
CA GLN A 215 84.16 8.92 57.66
C GLN A 215 83.80 10.41 57.68
N SER A 216 82.58 10.76 57.25
CA SER A 216 82.13 12.15 57.17
C SER A 216 80.63 12.20 57.41
N PRO A 217 80.15 11.97 58.65
CA PRO A 217 78.74 11.79 58.95
C PRO A 217 77.88 13.01 58.60
N GLN A 218 78.39 14.22 58.85
CA GLN A 218 77.71 15.48 58.51
C GLN A 218 77.48 15.60 56.98
N ASN A 219 78.55 15.46 56.19
CA ASN A 219 78.45 15.57 54.73
C ASN A 219 77.68 14.40 54.10
N TRP A 220 77.77 13.21 54.69
CA TRP A 220 77.01 12.05 54.24
C TRP A 220 75.50 12.27 54.41
N VAL A 221 75.06 12.79 55.58
CA VAL A 221 73.63 13.04 55.85
C VAL A 221 73.07 14.08 54.87
N THR A 222 73.81 15.15 54.60
CA THR A 222 73.40 16.18 53.63
C THR A 222 73.25 15.59 52.22
N GLU A 223 74.28 14.92 51.70
CA GLU A 223 74.24 14.31 50.35
C GLU A 223 73.22 13.17 50.25
N PHE A 224 73.04 12.38 51.31
CA PHE A 224 72.03 11.32 51.36
C PHE A 224 70.62 11.92 51.31
N GLY A 225 70.36 12.97 52.10
CA GLY A 225 69.06 13.65 52.16
C GLY A 225 68.68 14.23 50.81
N ASP A 226 69.56 15.05 50.22
CA ASP A 226 69.30 15.72 48.94
C ASP A 226 69.07 14.71 47.82
N ARG A 227 69.94 13.70 47.70
CA ARG A 227 69.84 12.71 46.63
C ARG A 227 68.67 11.75 46.81
N SER A 228 68.34 11.37 48.04
CA SER A 228 67.19 10.49 48.32
C SER A 228 65.89 11.21 48.02
N SER A 229 65.79 12.50 48.39
CA SER A 229 64.64 13.33 48.06
C SER A 229 64.46 13.43 46.54
N SER A 230 65.53 13.71 45.79
CA SER A 230 65.49 13.75 44.32
C SER A 230 65.11 12.40 43.72
N ALA A 231 65.67 11.28 44.20
CA ALA A 231 65.35 9.95 43.68
C ALA A 231 63.87 9.55 43.90
N VAL A 232 63.26 9.98 45.01
CA VAL A 232 61.84 9.78 45.28
C VAL A 232 60.98 10.70 44.43
N ALA A 233 61.35 11.99 44.32
CA ALA A 233 60.65 12.97 43.48
C ALA A 233 60.65 12.53 42.01
N ASP A 234 61.82 12.18 41.46
CA ASP A 234 61.98 11.69 40.09
C ASP A 234 61.12 10.43 39.82
N MET A 235 60.98 9.56 40.82
CA MET A 235 60.13 8.37 40.71
C MET A 235 58.64 8.73 40.69
N ILE A 236 58.21 9.65 41.54
CA ILE A 236 56.83 10.16 41.58
C ILE A 236 56.51 10.87 40.26
N ASP A 237 57.40 11.74 39.78
CA ASP A 237 57.25 12.46 38.53
C ASP A 237 57.26 11.51 37.32
N ALA A 238 58.08 10.45 37.35
CA ALA A 238 58.08 9.41 36.32
C ALA A 238 56.80 8.57 36.30
N VAL A 239 56.14 8.36 37.45
CA VAL A 239 54.84 7.68 37.51
C VAL A 239 53.71 8.63 37.09
N ALA A 240 53.74 9.88 37.55
CA ALA A 240 52.75 10.89 37.21
C ALA A 240 52.75 11.22 35.71
N SER A 241 53.94 11.44 35.11
CA SER A 241 54.09 11.72 33.67
C SER A 241 53.69 10.57 32.75
N LYS A 242 53.67 9.33 33.27
CA LYS A 242 53.26 8.13 32.52
C LYS A 242 51.85 7.66 32.85
N THR A 243 51.17 8.34 33.78
CA THR A 243 49.76 8.08 34.05
C THR A 243 48.94 8.84 33.02
N ALA A 244 48.34 8.10 32.09
CA ALA A 244 47.47 8.66 31.06
C ALA A 244 46.01 8.33 31.39
N VAL A 245 45.16 9.34 31.26
CA VAL A 245 43.70 9.15 31.18
C VAL A 245 43.35 9.11 29.70
N GLU A 246 42.93 7.95 29.21
CA GLU A 246 42.44 7.85 27.83
C GLU A 246 41.12 8.63 27.71
N GLN A 247 40.95 9.42 26.65
CA GLN A 247 39.67 10.05 26.37
C GLN A 247 38.60 8.98 26.15
N ALA A 248 37.42 9.16 26.75
CA ALA A 248 36.30 8.28 26.51
C ALA A 248 35.93 8.29 25.02
N ASP A 249 35.78 7.12 24.41
CA ASP A 249 35.32 7.00 23.04
C ASP A 249 33.82 7.31 22.98
N LEU A 250 33.50 8.48 22.43
CA LEU A 250 32.13 8.95 22.28
C LEU A 250 31.53 8.60 20.91
N SER A 251 32.28 7.94 20.02
CA SER A 251 31.83 7.65 18.65
C SER A 251 30.50 6.87 18.64
N ALA A 252 30.39 5.81 19.45
CA ALA A 252 29.18 5.00 19.54
C ALA A 252 27.96 5.79 20.09
N PRO A 253 28.05 6.52 21.22
CA PRO A 253 26.99 7.43 21.66
C PRO A 253 26.57 8.47 20.61
N PHE A 254 27.53 9.08 19.90
CA PHE A 254 27.22 10.04 18.83
C PHE A 254 26.51 9.37 17.64
N HIS A 255 26.94 8.18 17.22
CA HIS A 255 26.27 7.43 16.16
C HIS A 255 24.84 7.04 16.54
N ALA A 256 24.62 6.59 17.78
CA ALA A 256 23.29 6.29 18.29
C ALA A 256 22.38 7.53 18.28
N LEU A 257 22.88 8.67 18.74
CA LEU A 257 22.15 9.94 18.70
C LEU A 257 21.76 10.33 17.28
N VAL A 258 22.70 10.29 16.33
CA VAL A 258 22.44 10.62 14.92
C VAL A 258 21.39 9.69 14.31
N ALA A 259 21.44 8.38 14.64
CA ALA A 259 20.46 7.41 14.18
C ALA A 259 19.05 7.72 14.71
N SER A 260 18.91 7.96 16.02
CA SER A 260 17.61 8.29 16.64
C SER A 260 17.05 9.61 16.11
N VAL A 261 17.89 10.64 15.88
CA VAL A 261 17.46 11.91 15.25
C VAL A 261 16.97 11.66 13.83
N THR A 262 17.71 10.89 13.03
CA THR A 262 17.35 10.60 11.64
C THR A 262 16.02 9.85 11.55
N GLU A 263 15.82 8.85 12.41
CA GLU A 263 14.58 8.08 12.48
C GLU A 263 13.38 8.94 12.91
N TYR A 264 13.58 9.79 13.92
CA TYR A 264 12.55 10.72 14.38
C TYR A 264 12.14 11.72 13.29
N VAL A 265 13.12 12.36 12.64
CA VAL A 265 12.87 13.30 11.55
C VAL A 265 12.17 12.61 10.38
N GLY A 266 12.62 11.40 10.01
CA GLY A 266 11.97 10.59 8.97
C GLY A 266 10.50 10.31 9.30
N SER A 267 10.23 9.85 10.52
CA SER A 267 8.88 9.54 11.00
C SER A 267 7.99 10.79 11.07
N ALA A 268 8.52 11.92 11.54
CA ALA A 268 7.81 13.20 11.58
C ALA A 268 7.44 13.69 10.18
N LEU A 269 8.37 13.62 9.23
CA LEU A 269 8.14 13.99 7.83
C LEU A 269 7.10 13.07 7.17
N THR A 270 7.16 11.76 7.42
CA THR A 270 6.14 10.83 6.94
C THR A 270 4.77 11.15 7.52
N ALA A 271 4.66 11.37 8.84
CA ALA A 271 3.39 11.73 9.47
C ALA A 271 2.80 13.02 8.90
N MET A 272 3.62 14.04 8.68
CA MET A 272 3.21 15.31 8.07
C MET A 272 2.77 15.12 6.60
N SER A 273 3.53 14.36 5.82
CA SER A 273 3.23 14.08 4.41
C SER A 273 1.91 13.31 4.26
N THR A 274 1.73 12.25 5.05
CA THR A 274 0.49 11.46 5.06
C THR A 274 -0.71 12.31 5.49
N ALA A 275 -0.55 13.14 6.53
CA ALA A 275 -1.60 14.04 7.00
C ALA A 275 -2.04 15.07 5.94
N THR A 276 -1.11 15.53 5.10
CA THR A 276 -1.39 16.56 4.09
C THR A 276 -1.76 16.00 2.72
N THR A 277 -1.59 14.68 2.49
CA THR A 277 -1.87 14.01 1.21
C THR A 277 -3.33 14.21 0.78
N GLY A 278 -4.30 14.07 1.69
CA GLY A 278 -5.72 14.29 1.39
C GLY A 278 -6.03 15.74 0.94
N LEU A 279 -5.35 16.73 1.52
CA LEU A 279 -5.50 18.14 1.15
C LEU A 279 -4.86 18.43 -0.22
N GLN A 280 -3.67 17.91 -0.46
CA GLN A 280 -2.97 18.05 -1.74
C GLN A 280 -3.79 17.45 -2.89
N ARG A 281 -4.37 16.26 -2.69
CA ARG A 281 -5.26 15.63 -3.69
C ARG A 281 -6.45 16.53 -4.03
N ARG A 282 -7.19 17.01 -3.03
CA ARG A 282 -8.35 17.91 -3.26
C ARG A 282 -7.95 19.20 -3.98
N THR A 283 -6.81 19.78 -3.59
CA THR A 283 -6.28 21.00 -4.24
C THR A 283 -5.91 20.75 -5.70
N ASN A 284 -5.26 19.63 -5.99
CA ASN A 284 -4.92 19.24 -7.36
C ASN A 284 -6.18 19.02 -8.22
N LEU A 285 -7.21 18.37 -7.65
CA LEU A 285 -8.48 18.16 -8.35
C LEU A 285 -9.19 19.48 -8.65
N LEU A 286 -9.21 20.42 -7.70
CA LEU A 286 -9.76 21.76 -7.94
C LEU A 286 -9.00 22.47 -9.06
N TRP A 287 -7.67 22.45 -9.04
CA TRP A 287 -6.87 23.03 -10.12
C TRP A 287 -7.17 22.38 -11.47
N TRP A 288 -7.25 21.05 -11.52
CA TRP A 288 -7.58 20.31 -12.74
C TRP A 288 -8.96 20.69 -13.30
N LYS A 289 -9.98 20.79 -12.44
CA LYS A 289 -11.32 21.21 -12.81
C LYS A 289 -11.35 22.64 -13.37
N GLU A 290 -10.62 23.57 -12.75
CA GLU A 290 -10.59 24.97 -13.20
C GLU A 290 -9.77 25.18 -14.49
N ALA A 291 -8.64 24.47 -14.61
CA ALA A 291 -7.77 24.57 -15.78
C ALA A 291 -8.43 24.01 -17.05
N LEU A 292 -9.36 23.04 -16.91
CA LEU A 292 -10.01 22.31 -18.00
C LEU A 292 -9.00 21.83 -19.07
N PHE A 293 -7.89 21.28 -18.59
CA PHE A 293 -6.78 20.81 -19.40
C PHE A 293 -6.50 19.34 -19.10
N SER A 294 -6.35 18.52 -20.16
CA SER A 294 -5.97 17.12 -20.07
C SER A 294 -4.45 16.97 -19.91
N PRO A 295 -3.93 16.48 -18.78
CA PRO A 295 -2.51 16.20 -18.64
C PRO A 295 -2.03 15.07 -19.55
N SER A 296 -2.87 14.06 -19.79
CA SER A 296 -2.50 12.90 -20.62
C SER A 296 -2.58 13.17 -22.12
N ALA A 297 -3.58 13.91 -22.61
CA ALA A 297 -3.68 14.31 -24.01
C ALA A 297 -2.94 15.63 -24.33
N ARG A 298 -2.53 16.37 -23.31
CA ARG A 298 -1.84 17.68 -23.40
C ARG A 298 -2.60 18.73 -24.20
N VAL A 299 -3.91 18.73 -24.09
CA VAL A 299 -4.81 19.67 -24.77
C VAL A 299 -5.90 20.15 -23.81
N SER A 300 -6.50 21.30 -24.12
CA SER A 300 -7.71 21.76 -23.45
C SER A 300 -8.86 20.80 -23.73
N TYR A 301 -9.66 20.44 -22.72
CA TYR A 301 -10.86 19.63 -22.93
C TYR A 301 -11.86 20.32 -23.87
N ARG A 302 -11.83 21.66 -23.92
CA ARG A 302 -12.66 22.46 -24.83
C ARG A 302 -12.30 22.29 -26.31
N ALA A 303 -11.14 21.69 -26.61
CA ALA A 303 -10.70 21.41 -27.98
C ALA A 303 -11.09 20.00 -28.46
N LEU A 304 -11.69 19.18 -27.59
CA LEU A 304 -12.16 17.83 -27.92
C LEU A 304 -13.66 17.83 -28.23
N THR A 305 -14.17 16.76 -28.86
CA THR A 305 -15.63 16.55 -28.93
C THR A 305 -16.18 16.41 -27.51
N PRO A 306 -17.44 16.78 -27.23
CA PRO A 306 -18.00 16.67 -25.89
C PRO A 306 -17.91 15.25 -25.29
N ALA A 307 -18.13 14.21 -26.09
CA ALA A 307 -18.04 12.82 -25.66
C ALA A 307 -16.58 12.40 -25.39
N ALA A 308 -15.65 12.75 -26.28
CA ALA A 308 -14.23 12.50 -26.05
C ALA A 308 -13.69 13.27 -24.83
N ALA A 309 -14.12 14.52 -24.63
CA ALA A 309 -13.77 15.30 -23.46
C ALA A 309 -14.24 14.62 -22.16
N ALA A 310 -15.50 14.15 -22.11
CA ALA A 310 -16.05 13.45 -20.96
C ALA A 310 -15.26 12.16 -20.62
N ALA A 311 -14.98 11.34 -21.64
CA ALA A 311 -14.17 10.13 -21.48
C ALA A 311 -12.73 10.44 -21.03
N GLN A 312 -12.11 11.45 -21.62
CA GLN A 312 -10.75 11.87 -21.29
C GLN A 312 -10.67 12.43 -19.87
N MET A 313 -11.68 13.19 -19.42
CA MET A 313 -11.76 13.69 -18.05
C MET A 313 -11.87 12.56 -17.04
N ALA A 314 -12.65 11.51 -17.35
CA ALA A 314 -12.73 10.31 -16.52
C ALA A 314 -11.36 9.62 -16.38
N PHE A 315 -10.63 9.47 -17.49
CA PHE A 315 -9.29 8.89 -17.49
C PHE A 315 -8.27 9.73 -16.72
N ASP A 316 -8.24 11.04 -16.94
CA ASP A 316 -7.33 11.94 -16.23
C ASP A 316 -7.62 11.99 -14.73
N LEU A 317 -8.90 11.93 -14.34
CA LEU A 317 -9.27 11.83 -12.93
C LEU A 317 -8.80 10.51 -12.34
N HIS A 318 -9.02 9.39 -13.04
CA HIS A 318 -8.54 8.07 -12.63
C HIS A 318 -7.03 8.08 -12.35
N GLN A 319 -6.22 8.71 -13.19
CA GLN A 319 -4.77 8.81 -12.99
C GLN A 319 -4.37 9.64 -11.74
N GLN A 320 -5.23 10.57 -11.29
CA GLN A 320 -4.92 11.49 -10.18
C GLN A 320 -5.39 10.99 -8.81
N VAL A 321 -6.32 10.04 -8.77
CA VAL A 321 -6.95 9.57 -7.53
C VAL A 321 -6.51 8.14 -7.18
N PRO A 322 -6.48 7.76 -5.88
CA PRO A 322 -6.22 6.37 -5.48
C PRO A 322 -7.40 5.44 -5.84
N THR A 323 -7.15 4.13 -5.72
CA THR A 323 -8.15 3.07 -5.92
C THR A 323 -9.40 3.25 -5.05
N PHE A 324 -9.22 3.62 -3.77
CA PHE A 324 -10.32 3.96 -2.88
C PHE A 324 -10.63 5.45 -2.98
N SER A 325 -11.68 5.78 -3.72
CA SER A 325 -12.16 7.16 -3.90
C SER A 325 -13.58 7.28 -3.34
N PRO A 326 -13.87 8.29 -2.50
CA PRO A 326 -15.21 8.47 -1.93
C PRO A 326 -16.21 8.88 -3.02
N ALA A 327 -17.50 8.66 -2.76
CA ALA A 327 -18.59 9.01 -3.67
C ALA A 327 -18.54 10.48 -4.16
N SER A 328 -18.02 11.40 -3.33
CA SER A 328 -17.84 12.80 -3.68
C SER A 328 -16.89 13.02 -4.88
N VAL A 329 -15.97 12.09 -5.16
CA VAL A 329 -15.07 12.17 -6.33
C VAL A 329 -15.83 11.93 -7.64
N SER A 330 -16.76 10.97 -7.66
CA SER A 330 -17.62 10.77 -8.83
C SER A 330 -18.58 11.95 -9.03
N ALA A 331 -19.14 12.50 -7.95
CA ALA A 331 -19.94 13.72 -8.03
C ALA A 331 -19.10 14.91 -8.53
N PHE A 332 -17.84 15.02 -8.09
CA PHE A 332 -16.92 16.04 -8.58
C PHE A 332 -16.65 15.91 -10.08
N LEU A 333 -16.46 14.69 -10.59
CA LEU A 333 -16.30 14.44 -12.03
C LEU A 333 -17.53 14.88 -12.81
N PHE A 334 -18.72 14.51 -12.32
CA PHE A 334 -19.99 14.87 -12.92
C PHE A 334 -20.09 16.39 -13.11
N GLU A 335 -19.84 17.14 -12.04
CA GLU A 335 -19.84 18.61 -12.06
C GLU A 335 -18.73 19.19 -12.94
N ALA A 336 -17.56 18.56 -12.99
CA ALA A 336 -16.45 19.02 -13.82
C ALA A 336 -16.78 18.92 -15.32
N VAL A 337 -17.49 17.86 -15.74
CA VAL A 337 -17.93 17.70 -17.13
C VAL A 337 -18.99 18.74 -17.49
N LEU A 338 -19.90 19.07 -16.57
CA LEU A 338 -20.90 20.12 -16.78
C LEU A 338 -20.31 21.53 -16.97
N LEU A 339 -19.08 21.78 -16.54
CA LEU A 339 -18.40 23.06 -16.79
C LEU A 339 -17.98 23.25 -18.26
N LEU A 340 -18.01 22.20 -19.08
CA LEU A 340 -17.66 22.33 -20.50
C LEU A 340 -18.76 23.09 -21.24
N PRO A 341 -18.45 24.21 -21.94
CA PRO A 341 -19.47 25.04 -22.57
C PRO A 341 -20.32 24.34 -23.64
N SER A 342 -19.81 23.23 -24.20
CA SER A 342 -20.45 22.46 -25.26
C SER A 342 -21.30 21.29 -24.74
N VAL A 343 -21.36 21.08 -23.41
CA VAL A 343 -22.14 20.01 -22.79
C VAL A 343 -23.54 20.54 -22.47
N ASP A 344 -24.54 19.89 -23.03
CA ASP A 344 -25.94 20.04 -22.63
C ASP A 344 -26.26 18.99 -21.57
N GLN A 345 -26.72 19.45 -20.39
CA GLN A 345 -26.98 18.61 -19.23
C GLN A 345 -28.16 17.64 -19.44
N ASP A 346 -29.12 18.01 -20.29
CA ASP A 346 -30.35 17.24 -20.50
C ASP A 346 -30.25 16.33 -21.73
N ARG A 347 -29.23 16.56 -22.57
CA ARG A 347 -28.99 15.74 -23.76
C ARG A 347 -28.47 14.36 -23.38
N ARG A 348 -29.18 13.35 -23.86
CA ARG A 348 -28.85 11.93 -23.70
C ARG A 348 -28.29 11.33 -24.99
N PHE A 349 -27.40 10.37 -24.82
CA PHE A 349 -26.67 9.69 -25.88
C PHE A 349 -26.78 8.18 -25.64
N SER A 350 -26.89 7.38 -26.70
CA SER A 350 -26.78 5.93 -26.58
C SER A 350 -25.40 5.55 -26.07
N ILE A 351 -25.34 4.65 -25.08
CA ILE A 351 -24.07 4.09 -24.59
C ILE A 351 -23.35 3.37 -25.73
N TYR A 352 -24.08 2.69 -26.61
CA TYR A 352 -23.51 2.00 -27.76
C TYR A 352 -22.80 2.96 -28.74
N ASP A 353 -23.43 4.09 -29.04
CA ASP A 353 -22.84 5.14 -29.89
C ASP A 353 -21.60 5.75 -29.23
N LEU A 354 -21.66 6.03 -27.92
CA LEU A 354 -20.53 6.57 -27.16
C LEU A 354 -19.33 5.62 -27.14
N VAL A 355 -19.57 4.30 -27.07
CA VAL A 355 -18.51 3.29 -27.19
C VAL A 355 -17.89 3.31 -28.58
N SER A 356 -18.73 3.37 -29.62
CA SER A 356 -18.29 3.39 -31.02
C SER A 356 -17.46 4.64 -31.33
N GLU A 357 -17.86 5.81 -30.82
CA GLU A 357 -17.07 7.05 -30.89
C GLU A 357 -15.75 6.87 -30.11
N ALA A 358 -15.80 6.34 -28.88
CA ALA A 358 -14.60 6.16 -28.06
C ALA A 358 -13.58 5.16 -28.64
N GLN A 359 -14.03 4.19 -29.43
CA GLN A 359 -13.17 3.25 -30.15
C GLN A 359 -12.44 3.91 -31.33
N SER A 360 -13.09 4.84 -32.02
CA SER A 360 -12.62 5.43 -33.28
C SER A 360 -11.91 6.78 -33.10
N ASP A 361 -12.20 7.53 -32.03
CA ASP A 361 -11.60 8.84 -31.80
C ASP A 361 -10.10 8.72 -31.49
N GLY A 362 -9.26 9.40 -32.29
CA GLY A 362 -7.81 9.39 -32.14
C GLY A 362 -7.31 10.02 -30.83
N SER A 363 -8.06 10.97 -30.27
CA SER A 363 -7.70 11.65 -29.01
C SER A 363 -7.74 10.73 -27.79
N LEU A 364 -8.52 9.64 -27.85
CA LEU A 364 -8.68 8.67 -26.77
C LEU A 364 -7.70 7.49 -26.84
N ALA A 365 -6.67 7.54 -27.70
CA ALA A 365 -5.70 6.47 -27.84
C ALA A 365 -4.99 6.10 -26.52
N THR A 366 -4.64 7.11 -25.71
CA THR A 366 -3.99 6.88 -24.40
C THR A 366 -4.94 6.21 -23.41
N LEU A 367 -6.21 6.61 -23.39
CA LEU A 367 -7.25 5.99 -22.58
C LEU A 367 -7.41 4.50 -22.96
N ARG A 368 -7.49 4.20 -24.27
CA ARG A 368 -7.60 2.81 -24.75
C ARG A 368 -6.40 1.96 -24.36
N SER A 369 -5.19 2.49 -24.55
CA SER A 369 -3.95 1.81 -24.17
C SER A 369 -3.93 1.48 -22.67
N ALA A 370 -4.20 2.46 -21.81
CA ALA A 370 -4.23 2.25 -20.37
C ALA A 370 -5.36 1.30 -19.94
N GLY A 371 -6.52 1.37 -20.59
CA GLY A 371 -7.62 0.43 -20.39
C GLY A 371 -7.22 -1.01 -20.74
N SER A 372 -6.46 -1.21 -21.82
CA SER A 372 -6.02 -2.54 -22.27
C SER A 372 -5.00 -3.18 -21.33
N ASP A 373 -4.23 -2.36 -20.59
CA ASP A 373 -3.30 -2.83 -19.56
C ASP A 373 -4.04 -3.30 -18.29
N LEU A 374 -5.22 -2.75 -18.02
CA LEU A 374 -6.01 -3.02 -16.81
C LEU A 374 -7.09 -4.09 -17.01
N ILE A 375 -7.67 -4.17 -18.21
CA ILE A 375 -8.86 -4.97 -18.52
C ILE A 375 -8.52 -5.94 -19.64
N ALA A 376 -8.78 -7.23 -19.44
CA ALA A 376 -8.58 -8.24 -20.46
C ALA A 376 -9.59 -8.09 -21.62
N PRO A 377 -9.27 -8.59 -22.83
CA PRO A 377 -10.21 -8.64 -23.92
C PRO A 377 -11.53 -9.34 -23.53
N PRO A 378 -12.67 -8.90 -24.08
CA PRO A 378 -13.97 -9.49 -23.78
C PRO A 378 -14.04 -10.94 -24.26
N ILE A 379 -14.22 -11.88 -23.33
CA ILE A 379 -14.47 -13.30 -23.62
C ILE A 379 -15.95 -13.70 -23.41
N GLY A 380 -16.70 -12.84 -22.74
CA GLY A 380 -18.10 -12.99 -22.32
C GLY A 380 -18.56 -11.67 -21.69
N ARG A 381 -19.58 -11.74 -20.83
CA ARG A 381 -20.13 -10.60 -20.11
C ARG A 381 -19.03 -9.84 -19.34
N GLY A 382 -18.93 -8.54 -19.57
CA GLY A 382 -17.86 -7.71 -19.04
C GLY A 382 -18.16 -6.21 -19.09
N PRO A 383 -17.27 -5.38 -18.52
CA PRO A 383 -17.43 -3.94 -18.48
C PRO A 383 -17.40 -3.33 -19.89
N VAL A 384 -18.11 -2.22 -20.08
CA VAL A 384 -18.14 -1.48 -21.36
C VAL A 384 -16.73 -1.02 -21.78
N MET A 385 -15.90 -0.65 -20.81
CA MET A 385 -14.52 -0.22 -20.97
C MET A 385 -13.64 -1.31 -21.61
N ALA A 386 -13.99 -2.60 -21.48
CA ALA A 386 -13.30 -3.67 -22.21
C ALA A 386 -13.46 -3.51 -23.73
N LEU A 387 -14.65 -3.10 -24.19
CA LEU A 387 -14.92 -2.86 -25.61
C LEU A 387 -14.17 -1.63 -26.12
N ILE A 388 -14.08 -0.57 -25.30
CA ILE A 388 -13.32 0.65 -25.64
C ILE A 388 -11.82 0.35 -25.72
N ALA A 389 -11.28 -0.36 -24.73
CA ALA A 389 -9.87 -0.70 -24.63
C ALA A 389 -9.39 -1.61 -25.76
N HIS A 390 -10.28 -2.49 -26.26
CA HIS A 390 -9.95 -3.50 -27.27
C HIS A 390 -10.80 -3.32 -28.55
N PRO A 391 -10.60 -2.22 -29.31
CA PRO A 391 -11.43 -1.89 -30.48
C PRO A 391 -11.30 -2.90 -31.62
N GLY A 392 -10.23 -3.69 -31.65
CA GLY A 392 -10.02 -4.77 -32.64
C GLY A 392 -10.91 -6.00 -32.44
N PHE A 393 -11.72 -6.04 -31.37
CA PHE A 393 -12.66 -7.13 -31.13
C PHE A 393 -13.93 -6.93 -31.97
N LEU A 394 -13.87 -7.42 -33.22
CA LEU A 394 -14.86 -7.21 -34.30
C LEU A 394 -16.31 -7.56 -33.95
N ASN A 395 -16.53 -8.39 -32.93
CA ASN A 395 -17.87 -8.86 -32.58
C ASN A 395 -18.76 -7.72 -32.01
N ALA A 396 -18.20 -6.72 -31.32
CA ALA A 396 -19.00 -5.67 -30.69
C ALA A 396 -19.60 -4.62 -31.66
N GLN A 397 -19.46 -4.79 -32.97
CA GLN A 397 -19.99 -3.89 -34.02
C GLN A 397 -21.50 -4.05 -34.28
N ALA A 398 -22.12 -5.08 -33.69
CA ALA A 398 -23.56 -5.27 -33.75
C ALA A 398 -24.17 -5.02 -32.36
N GLU A 399 -25.30 -4.31 -32.34
CA GLU A 399 -26.02 -3.96 -31.10
C GLU A 399 -26.40 -5.18 -30.25
N SER A 400 -26.82 -6.28 -30.89
CA SER A 400 -27.13 -7.54 -30.21
C SER A 400 -25.92 -8.15 -29.49
N GLU A 401 -24.73 -7.98 -30.08
CA GLU A 401 -23.49 -8.50 -29.51
C GLU A 401 -22.95 -7.57 -28.42
N PHE A 402 -23.14 -6.24 -28.56
CA PHE A 402 -22.93 -5.30 -27.47
C PHE A 402 -23.77 -5.67 -26.24
N GLN A 403 -25.07 -5.92 -26.44
CA GLN A 403 -25.95 -6.34 -25.36
C GLN A 403 -25.52 -7.70 -24.81
N ARG A 404 -25.07 -8.65 -25.62
CA ARG A 404 -24.53 -9.96 -25.17
C ARG A 404 -23.21 -9.83 -24.39
N LEU A 405 -22.37 -8.85 -24.69
CA LEU A 405 -21.09 -8.66 -24.01
C LEU A 405 -21.18 -7.78 -22.76
N THR A 406 -22.19 -6.92 -22.64
CA THR A 406 -22.26 -5.94 -21.53
C THR A 406 -23.48 -6.13 -20.62
N GLY A 407 -24.56 -6.72 -21.16
CA GLY A 407 -25.86 -6.81 -20.49
C GLY A 407 -26.67 -5.51 -20.58
N ILE A 408 -26.12 -4.48 -21.22
CA ILE A 408 -26.75 -3.18 -21.38
C ILE A 408 -27.55 -3.18 -22.69
N PRO A 409 -28.84 -2.76 -22.67
CA PRO A 409 -29.61 -2.57 -23.90
C PRO A 409 -28.93 -1.56 -24.83
N GLY A 410 -28.99 -1.78 -26.15
CA GLY A 410 -28.35 -0.87 -27.11
C GLY A 410 -29.04 0.51 -27.20
N ASP A 411 -30.29 0.59 -26.80
CA ASP A 411 -31.05 1.84 -26.64
C ASP A 411 -30.86 2.51 -25.29
N ALA A 412 -30.04 1.95 -24.38
CA ALA A 412 -29.74 2.56 -23.10
C ALA A 412 -29.02 3.90 -23.30
N GLN A 413 -29.51 4.94 -22.64
CA GLN A 413 -29.00 6.29 -22.80
C GLN A 413 -28.49 6.91 -21.51
N VAL A 414 -27.45 7.72 -21.64
CA VAL A 414 -26.83 8.49 -20.56
C VAL A 414 -26.50 9.90 -21.02
N THR A 415 -26.40 10.83 -20.08
CA THR A 415 -25.79 12.14 -20.28
C THR A 415 -24.26 12.03 -20.31
N LEU A 416 -23.56 13.06 -20.80
CA LEU A 416 -22.09 13.06 -20.82
C LEU A 416 -21.44 13.03 -19.42
N PRO A 417 -21.97 13.73 -18.40
CA PRO A 417 -21.51 13.56 -17.03
C PRO A 417 -21.67 12.11 -16.52
N GLU A 418 -22.82 11.47 -16.78
CA GLU A 418 -23.03 10.06 -16.44
C GLU A 418 -22.04 9.16 -17.17
N TRP A 419 -21.79 9.40 -18.46
CA TRP A 419 -20.80 8.67 -19.24
C TRP A 419 -19.38 8.77 -18.67
N ALA A 420 -18.95 9.97 -18.28
CA ALA A 420 -17.66 10.15 -17.62
C ALA A 420 -17.59 9.36 -16.31
N THR A 421 -18.64 9.44 -15.48
CA THR A 421 -18.69 8.66 -14.24
C THR A 421 -18.70 7.15 -14.50
N TRP A 422 -19.32 6.69 -15.58
CA TRP A 422 -19.32 5.29 -15.99
C TRP A 422 -17.91 4.79 -16.25
N ILE A 423 -17.18 5.46 -17.16
CA ILE A 423 -15.80 5.12 -17.51
C ILE A 423 -14.92 5.14 -16.26
N PHE A 424 -15.03 6.21 -15.46
CA PHE A 424 -14.24 6.34 -14.24
C PHE A 424 -14.46 5.16 -13.29
N ARG A 425 -15.72 4.78 -13.06
CA ARG A 425 -16.07 3.65 -12.18
C ARG A 425 -15.50 2.32 -12.69
N GLU A 426 -15.60 2.04 -13.98
CA GLU A 426 -15.05 0.79 -14.54
C GLU A 426 -13.52 0.76 -14.50
N MET A 427 -12.86 1.90 -14.71
CA MET A 427 -11.41 2.00 -14.54
C MET A 427 -10.98 1.83 -13.08
N GLN A 428 -11.73 2.40 -12.13
CA GLN A 428 -11.49 2.19 -10.69
C GLN A 428 -11.72 0.72 -10.29
N ALA A 429 -12.77 0.08 -10.82
CA ALA A 429 -13.03 -1.34 -10.62
C ALA A 429 -11.88 -2.21 -11.14
N ALA A 430 -11.41 -1.93 -12.37
CA ALA A 430 -10.29 -2.65 -12.98
C ALA A 430 -9.00 -2.49 -12.17
N ARG A 431 -8.66 -1.25 -11.78
CA ARG A 431 -7.48 -0.99 -10.93
C ARG A 431 -7.56 -1.72 -9.59
N ALA A 432 -8.72 -1.70 -8.93
CA ALA A 432 -8.91 -2.42 -7.68
C ALA A 432 -8.65 -3.92 -7.86
N ALA A 433 -9.05 -4.47 -9.01
CA ALA A 433 -8.89 -5.86 -9.33
C ALA A 433 -7.45 -6.26 -9.74
N THR A 434 -6.63 -5.32 -10.24
CA THR A 434 -5.23 -5.57 -10.64
C THR A 434 -4.23 -5.30 -9.52
N ASP A 435 -4.43 -4.25 -8.71
CA ASP A 435 -3.49 -3.82 -7.66
C ASP A 435 -3.37 -4.85 -6.51
N GLY A 436 -4.32 -5.79 -6.40
CA GLY A 436 -4.30 -6.89 -5.44
C GLY A 436 -3.25 -7.98 -5.74
N VAL A 437 -2.78 -8.07 -6.99
CA VAL A 437 -1.72 -9.01 -7.37
C VAL A 437 -0.38 -8.36 -7.03
N LYS A 438 0.24 -8.75 -5.92
CA LYS A 438 1.63 -8.39 -5.60
C LYS A 438 2.55 -8.95 -6.69
N THR A 439 2.72 -8.22 -7.79
CA THR A 439 3.72 -8.55 -8.79
C THR A 439 5.10 -8.32 -8.16
N PRO A 440 5.97 -9.34 -8.07
CA PRO A 440 7.33 -9.11 -7.58
C PRO A 440 7.98 -8.10 -8.53
N ARG A 441 8.43 -6.96 -7.97
CA ARG A 441 9.16 -5.91 -8.68
C ARG A 441 10.22 -6.55 -9.56
N ARG A 442 9.99 -6.60 -10.86
CA ARG A 442 11.03 -6.91 -11.85
C ARG A 442 11.99 -5.72 -11.80
N GLN A 443 13.11 -5.88 -11.09
CA GLN A 443 14.25 -5.00 -11.24
C GLN A 443 14.70 -5.07 -12.70
N ARG A 444 14.34 -4.06 -13.49
CA ARG A 444 14.99 -3.78 -14.77
C ARG A 444 16.44 -3.41 -14.42
N LYS A 445 17.37 -4.33 -14.66
CA LYS A 445 18.80 -4.00 -14.73
C LYS A 445 18.97 -2.99 -15.87
N ALA A 446 19.50 -1.82 -15.52
CA ALA A 446 20.15 -0.92 -16.47
C ALA A 446 21.51 -1.51 -16.87
#